data_AF-X0S2N0-F1
#
_entry.id   AF-X0S2N0-F1
#
_cell.length_a   1.000
_cell.length_b   1.000
_cell.length_c   1.000
_cell.angle_alpha   90.00
_cell.angle_beta   90.00
_cell.angle_gamma   90.00
#
_symmetry.space_group_name_H-M   'P 1'
#
loop_
_entity.id
_entity.type
_entity.pdbx_description
1 polymer ?
#
loop_
_entity_poly.entity_id
_entity_poly.type
_entity_poly.pdbx_seq_one_letter_code
_entity_poly.pdbx_strand_id
1 'polypeptide(L)'
;MNMFDKLLSKKMDMFKIMVTLQDELNGKFSLSSREISEMELDERLIWIRKYMEAAVIEVGEVIMAAKGRWWKIDKDYKGMENVREEIIDLLHFVLAAGLASGMTAEDIFERYCDKNQRNHTRKDWAINNEP
;
A
#
# COMPACT_ATOMS: atom_id res chain seq x y z
N MET A 1 28.28 10.31 -6.46
CA MET A 1 26.90 9.81 -6.57
C MET A 1 26.38 10.18 -7.95
N ASN A 2 25.96 9.20 -8.76
CA ASN A 2 25.55 9.44 -10.15
C ASN A 2 24.12 10.03 -10.22
N MET A 3 23.67 10.50 -11.39
CA MET A 3 22.32 11.08 -11.56
C MET A 3 21.20 10.11 -11.16
N PHE A 4 21.40 8.80 -11.42
CA PHE A 4 20.47 7.75 -11.05
C PHE A 4 20.37 7.60 -9.53
N ASP A 5 21.49 7.53 -8.83
CA ASP A 5 21.54 7.46 -7.36
C ASP A 5 20.84 8.68 -6.73
N LYS A 6 21.03 9.88 -7.31
CA LYS A 6 20.38 11.12 -6.84
C LYS A 6 18.87 11.11 -7.06
N LEU A 7 18.40 10.59 -8.19
CA LEU A 7 16.97 10.42 -8.45
C LEU A 7 16.36 9.35 -7.54
N LEU A 8 17.09 8.26 -7.29
CA LEU A 8 16.66 7.18 -6.39
C LEU A 8 16.56 7.70 -4.95
N SER A 9 17.57 8.43 -4.48
CA SER A 9 17.56 9.10 -3.17
C SER A 9 16.37 10.06 -3.04
N LYS A 10 16.12 10.91 -4.04
CA LYS A 10 14.97 11.83 -4.00
C LYS A 10 13.63 11.08 -3.95
N LYS A 11 13.49 9.98 -4.70
CA LYS A 11 12.27 9.15 -4.67
C LYS A 11 12.09 8.45 -3.33
N MET A 12 13.17 7.97 -2.75
CA MET A 12 13.18 7.42 -1.41
C MET A 12 12.72 8.48 -0.39
N ASP A 13 13.21 9.72 -0.48
CA ASP A 13 12.76 10.81 0.40
C ASP A 13 11.25 11.07 0.29
N MET A 14 10.69 11.07 -0.93
CA MET A 14 9.23 11.21 -1.12
C MET A 14 8.45 10.06 -0.48
N PHE A 15 8.92 8.82 -0.61
CA PHE A 15 8.28 7.66 0.00
C PHE A 15 8.32 7.72 1.53
N LYS A 16 9.48 8.09 2.10
CA LYS A 16 9.61 8.31 3.55
C LYS A 16 8.61 9.36 4.04
N ILE A 17 8.48 10.48 3.33
CA ILE A 17 7.50 11.52 3.65
C ILE A 17 6.08 10.94 3.66
N MET A 18 5.69 10.15 2.65
CA MET A 18 4.36 9.52 2.62
C MET A 18 4.12 8.61 3.84
N VAL A 19 5.09 7.77 4.17
CA VAL A 19 4.99 6.85 5.33
C VAL A 19 4.96 7.61 6.65
N THR A 20 5.74 8.69 6.79
CA THR A 20 5.70 9.57 7.98
C THR A 20 4.34 10.24 8.12
N LEU A 21 3.80 10.83 7.04
CA LEU A 21 2.46 11.44 7.05
C LEU A 21 1.37 10.42 7.38
N GLN A 22 1.52 9.17 6.92
CA GLN A 22 0.60 8.10 7.29
C GLN A 22 0.65 7.80 8.79
N ASP A 23 1.83 7.74 9.38
CA ASP A 23 1.97 7.43 10.81
C ASP A 23 1.40 8.55 11.70
N GLU A 24 1.61 9.81 11.30
CA GLU A 24 0.97 10.97 11.93
C GLU A 24 -0.56 10.91 11.82
N LEU A 25 -1.08 10.54 10.65
CA LEU A 25 -2.52 10.36 10.43
C LEU A 25 -3.08 9.23 11.30
N ASN A 26 -2.37 8.11 11.40
CA ASN A 26 -2.75 6.98 12.24
C ASN A 26 -2.84 7.41 13.71
N GLY A 27 -1.86 8.15 14.23
CA GLY A 27 -1.89 8.67 15.60
C GLY A 27 -3.05 9.64 15.86
N LYS A 28 -3.55 10.33 14.83
CA LYS A 28 -4.69 11.25 14.96
C LYS A 28 -6.04 10.54 15.02
N PHE A 29 -6.22 9.45 14.26
CA PHE A 29 -7.52 8.80 14.07
C PHE A 29 -7.61 7.39 14.65
N SER A 30 -6.48 6.80 15.06
CA SER A 30 -6.37 5.41 15.52
C SER A 30 -5.23 5.27 16.54
N LEU A 31 -4.17 4.53 16.22
CA LEU A 31 -2.94 4.42 17.01
C LEU A 31 -1.73 4.59 16.08
N SER A 32 -0.74 5.35 16.55
CA SER A 32 0.57 5.46 15.89
C SER A 32 1.32 4.13 15.91
N SER A 33 2.30 3.99 15.01
CA SER A 33 3.21 2.83 14.97
C SER A 33 3.91 2.60 16.32
N ARG A 34 4.25 3.68 17.03
CA ARG A 34 4.82 3.63 18.37
C ARG A 34 3.85 3.03 19.38
N GLU A 35 2.63 3.54 19.46
CA GLU A 35 1.61 3.01 20.38
C GLU A 35 1.34 1.54 20.10
N ILE A 36 1.24 1.14 18.82
CA ILE A 36 1.08 -0.28 18.44
C ILE A 36 2.30 -1.10 18.86
N SER A 37 3.52 -0.58 18.75
CA SER A 37 4.74 -1.32 19.11
C SER A 37 4.85 -1.63 20.61
N GLU A 38 4.19 -0.83 21.46
CA GLU A 38 4.16 -1.00 22.91
C GLU A 38 3.08 -2.01 23.37
N MET A 39 2.22 -2.49 22.45
CA MET A 39 1.18 -3.48 22.73
C MET A 39 1.70 -4.92 22.69
N GLU A 40 0.97 -5.82 23.35
CA GLU A 40 1.18 -7.26 23.23
C GLU A 40 0.92 -7.75 21.80
N LEU A 41 1.62 -8.83 21.38
CA LEU A 41 1.59 -9.31 20.00
C LEU A 41 0.17 -9.55 19.48
N ASP A 42 -0.69 -10.20 20.27
CA ASP A 42 -2.07 -10.51 19.85
C ASP A 42 -2.89 -9.24 19.59
N GLU A 43 -2.68 -8.19 20.38
CA GLU A 43 -3.35 -6.90 20.19
C GLU A 43 -2.84 -6.20 18.93
N ARG A 44 -1.54 -6.29 18.65
CA ARG A 44 -0.95 -5.78 17.40
C ARG A 44 -1.54 -6.48 16.17
N LEU A 45 -1.69 -7.80 16.23
CA LEU A 45 -2.28 -8.59 15.15
C LEU A 45 -3.74 -8.19 14.88
N ILE A 46 -4.49 -7.82 15.92
CA ILE A 46 -5.86 -7.27 15.76
C ILE A 46 -5.85 -5.97 14.96
N TRP A 47 -4.91 -5.06 15.22
CA TRP A 47 -4.81 -3.81 14.46
C TRP A 47 -4.41 -4.03 13.00
N ILE A 48 -3.44 -4.92 12.75
CA ILE A 48 -3.08 -5.32 11.38
C ILE A 48 -4.32 -5.89 10.66
N ARG A 49 -5.09 -6.76 11.32
CA ARG A 49 -6.35 -7.30 10.78
C ARG A 49 -7.35 -6.19 10.46
N LYS A 50 -7.57 -5.23 11.36
CA LYS A 50 -8.50 -4.10 11.14
C LYS A 50 -8.11 -3.27 9.91
N TYR A 51 -6.83 -2.93 9.75
CA TYR A 51 -6.37 -2.20 8.57
C TYR A 51 -6.57 -3.01 7.29
N MET A 52 -6.32 -4.33 7.32
CA MET A 52 -6.58 -5.18 6.16
C MET A 52 -8.07 -5.34 5.85
N GLU A 53 -8.95 -5.35 6.86
CA GLU A 53 -10.41 -5.34 6.65
C GLU A 53 -10.87 -4.04 5.99
N ALA A 54 -10.34 -2.89 6.41
CA ALA A 54 -10.59 -1.62 5.76
C ALA A 54 -10.07 -1.60 4.30
N ALA A 55 -8.86 -2.12 4.06
CA ALA A 55 -8.33 -2.28 2.70
C ALA A 55 -9.24 -3.14 1.80
N VAL A 56 -9.90 -4.18 2.34
CA VAL A 56 -10.87 -4.99 1.58
C VAL A 56 -12.09 -4.17 1.16
N ILE A 57 -12.54 -3.24 2.00
CA ILE A 57 -13.63 -2.32 1.66
C ILE A 57 -13.19 -1.42 0.49
N GLU A 58 -11.98 -0.84 0.55
CA GLU A 58 -11.45 0.01 -0.52
C GLU A 58 -11.23 -0.74 -1.84
N VAL A 59 -10.88 -2.03 -1.79
CA VAL A 59 -10.88 -2.87 -3.00
C VAL A 59 -12.27 -2.91 -3.64
N GLY A 60 -13.32 -3.00 -2.83
CA GLY A 60 -14.70 -2.87 -3.30
C GLY A 60 -14.96 -1.53 -3.96
N GLU A 61 -14.48 -0.43 -3.37
CA GLU A 61 -14.64 0.92 -3.91
C GLU A 61 -13.91 1.07 -5.25
N VAL A 62 -12.65 0.60 -5.35
CA VAL A 62 -11.90 0.53 -6.61
C VAL A 62 -12.66 -0.25 -7.69
N ILE A 63 -13.23 -1.42 -7.35
CA ILE A 63 -14.03 -2.22 -8.28
C ILE A 63 -15.24 -1.42 -8.77
N MET A 64 -15.96 -0.77 -7.86
CA MET A 64 -17.12 0.03 -8.18
C MET A 64 -16.75 1.23 -9.08
N ALA A 65 -15.67 1.93 -8.77
CA ALA A 65 -15.09 3.02 -9.56
C ALA A 65 -14.60 2.55 -10.94
N ALA A 66 -14.11 1.32 -11.07
CA ALA A 66 -13.65 0.74 -12.34
C ALA A 66 -14.79 0.19 -13.22
N LYS A 67 -16.05 0.54 -12.92
CA LYS A 67 -17.29 0.02 -13.54
C LYS A 67 -17.74 -1.36 -13.03
N GLY A 68 -17.65 -1.60 -11.72
CA GLY A 68 -18.06 -2.86 -11.08
C GLY A 68 -19.53 -3.26 -11.35
N ARG A 69 -20.39 -2.32 -11.72
CA ARG A 69 -21.73 -2.57 -12.27
C ARG A 69 -21.77 -2.30 -13.77
N TRP A 70 -21.05 -3.09 -14.56
CA TRP A 70 -20.95 -2.93 -16.00
C TRP A 70 -22.30 -2.96 -16.74
N TRP A 71 -23.35 -3.50 -16.11
CA TRP A 71 -24.73 -3.52 -16.61
C TRP A 71 -25.56 -2.26 -16.28
N LYS A 72 -25.03 -1.30 -15.50
CA LYS A 72 -25.69 -0.02 -15.22
C LYS A 72 -24.99 1.10 -15.98
N ILE A 73 -25.77 1.94 -16.67
CA ILE A 73 -25.28 3.21 -17.22
C ILE A 73 -25.27 4.22 -16.08
N ASP A 74 -24.08 4.64 -15.68
CA ASP A 74 -23.88 5.69 -14.70
C ASP A 74 -23.61 7.02 -15.41
N LYS A 75 -24.52 7.99 -15.27
CA LYS A 75 -24.41 9.31 -15.90
C LYS A 75 -23.42 10.23 -15.16
N ASP A 76 -23.14 9.93 -13.90
CA ASP A 76 -22.27 10.73 -13.04
C ASP A 76 -20.86 10.11 -12.91
N TYR A 77 -20.52 9.17 -13.79
CA TYR A 77 -19.23 8.50 -13.78
C TYR A 77 -18.07 9.48 -13.92
N LYS A 78 -17.30 9.66 -12.85
CA LYS A 78 -16.13 10.55 -12.79
C LYS A 78 -14.88 9.99 -13.47
N GLY A 79 -14.96 8.85 -14.13
CA GLY A 79 -13.83 8.33 -14.91
C GLY A 79 -12.71 7.77 -14.05
N MET A 80 -11.49 7.88 -14.59
CA MET A 80 -10.28 7.40 -13.93
C MET A 80 -9.92 8.15 -12.66
N GLU A 81 -10.50 9.33 -12.41
CA GLU A 81 -10.15 10.10 -11.21
C GLU A 81 -10.68 9.43 -9.96
N ASN A 82 -11.93 8.97 -9.96
CA ASN A 82 -12.49 8.19 -8.86
C ASN A 82 -11.68 6.91 -8.64
N VAL A 83 -11.24 6.24 -9.71
CA VAL A 83 -10.41 5.03 -9.59
C VAL A 83 -9.08 5.33 -8.90
N ARG A 84 -8.47 6.48 -9.19
CA ARG A 84 -7.21 6.89 -8.55
C ARG A 84 -7.42 7.22 -7.08
N GLU A 85 -8.51 7.91 -6.74
CA GLU A 85 -8.90 8.23 -5.37
C GLU A 85 -9.01 6.94 -4.54
N GLU A 86 -9.82 5.98 -4.96
CA GLU A 86 -9.98 4.72 -4.20
C GLU A 86 -8.69 3.88 -4.14
N ILE A 87 -7.81 3.97 -5.15
CA ILE A 87 -6.49 3.32 -5.11
C ILE A 87 -5.60 3.94 -4.03
N ILE A 88 -5.67 5.26 -3.85
CA ILE A 88 -4.91 5.96 -2.81
C ILE A 88 -5.49 5.66 -1.42
N ASP A 89 -6.81 5.55 -1.29
CA ASP A 89 -7.46 5.13 -0.04
C ASP A 89 -7.07 3.68 0.33
N LEU A 90 -7.02 2.77 -0.64
CA LEU A 90 -6.44 1.45 -0.46
C LEU A 90 -4.98 1.52 0.00
N LEU A 91 -4.16 2.41 -0.60
CA LEU A 91 -2.75 2.56 -0.24
C LEU A 91 -2.58 3.03 1.21
N HIS A 92 -3.43 3.93 1.71
CA HIS A 92 -3.41 4.39 3.10
C HIS A 92 -3.50 3.19 4.07
N PHE A 93 -4.44 2.27 3.85
CA PHE A 93 -4.60 1.10 4.72
C PHE A 93 -3.48 0.07 4.59
N VAL A 94 -2.90 -0.10 3.40
CA VAL A 94 -1.73 -0.96 3.21
C VAL A 94 -0.51 -0.42 3.96
N LEU A 95 -0.26 0.89 3.89
CA LEU A 95 0.84 1.52 4.63
C LEU A 95 0.60 1.47 6.14
N ALA A 96 -0.63 1.71 6.61
CA ALA A 96 -0.98 1.60 8.02
C ALA A 96 -0.77 0.18 8.57
N ALA A 97 -1.16 -0.86 7.82
CA ALA A 97 -0.89 -2.25 8.18
C ALA A 97 0.62 -2.55 8.23
N GLY A 98 1.39 -1.99 7.28
CA GLY A 98 2.85 -2.09 7.27
C GLY A 98 3.50 -1.51 8.52
N LEU A 99 3.12 -0.29 8.88
CA LEU A 99 3.56 0.38 10.11
C LEU A 99 3.18 -0.41 11.37
N ALA A 100 1.94 -0.92 11.45
CA ALA A 100 1.48 -1.73 12.59
C ALA A 100 2.26 -3.03 12.77
N SER A 101 2.77 -3.61 11.67
CA SER A 101 3.66 -4.77 11.69
C SER A 101 5.08 -4.45 12.21
N GLY A 102 5.39 -3.18 12.43
CA GLY A 102 6.69 -2.69 12.89
C GLY A 102 7.69 -2.43 11.76
N MET A 103 7.23 -2.34 10.50
CA MET A 103 8.10 -1.98 9.39
C MET A 103 8.30 -0.46 9.30
N THR A 104 9.53 -0.06 9.04
CA THR A 104 9.88 1.31 8.62
C THR A 104 9.63 1.52 7.12
N ALA A 105 9.74 2.75 6.64
CA ALA A 105 9.68 3.04 5.21
C ALA A 105 10.77 2.28 4.42
N GLU A 106 11.97 2.19 4.98
CA GLU A 106 13.09 1.43 4.44
C GLU A 106 12.76 -0.05 4.35
N ASP A 107 12.23 -0.65 5.42
CA ASP A 107 11.83 -2.06 5.43
C ASP A 107 10.79 -2.38 4.35
N ILE A 108 9.78 -1.51 4.21
CA ILE A 108 8.73 -1.68 3.19
C ILE A 108 9.33 -1.62 1.79
N PHE A 109 10.19 -0.64 1.53
CA PHE A 109 10.79 -0.45 0.21
C PHE A 109 11.72 -1.61 -0.16
N GLU A 110 12.59 -2.04 0.75
CA GLU A 110 13.50 -3.17 0.54
C GLU A 110 12.73 -4.46 0.26
N ARG A 111 11.70 -4.76 1.06
CA ARG A 111 10.84 -5.94 0.85
C ARG A 111 10.07 -5.88 -0.46
N TYR A 112 9.64 -4.70 -0.89
CA TYR A 112 9.03 -4.50 -2.20
C TYR A 112 10.03 -4.82 -3.32
N CYS A 113 11.25 -4.28 -3.27
CA CYS A 113 12.31 -4.54 -4.24
C CYS A 113 12.63 -6.03 -4.35
N ASP A 114 12.82 -6.71 -3.21
CA ASP A 114 13.08 -8.16 -3.16
C ASP A 114 11.94 -8.98 -3.74
N LYS A 115 10.69 -8.62 -3.43
CA LYS A 115 9.51 -9.28 -4.01
C LYS A 115 9.41 -9.04 -5.51
N ASN A 116 9.67 -7.81 -5.96
CA ASN A 116 9.62 -7.45 -7.36
C ASN A 116 10.66 -8.22 -8.17
N GLN A 117 11.91 -8.28 -7.70
CA GLN A 117 12.97 -9.06 -8.34
C GLN A 117 12.59 -10.54 -8.49
N ARG A 118 12.11 -11.18 -7.41
CA ARG A 118 11.64 -12.58 -7.46
C ARG A 118 10.49 -12.80 -8.43
N ASN A 119 9.56 -11.84 -8.53
CA ASN A 119 8.44 -11.93 -9.47
C ASN A 119 8.90 -11.84 -10.94
N HIS A 120 9.89 -11.00 -11.25
CA HIS A 120 10.51 -10.94 -12.57
C HIS A 120 11.24 -12.23 -12.90
N THR A 121 12.10 -12.73 -12.00
CA THR A 121 12.78 -14.02 -12.19
C THR A 121 11.79 -15.16 -12.44
N ARG A 122 10.68 -15.20 -11.69
CA ARG A 122 9.63 -16.21 -11.88
C ARG A 122 8.97 -16.10 -13.26
N LYS A 123 8.74 -14.89 -13.76
CA LYS A 123 8.13 -14.66 -15.08
C LYS A 123 9.10 -15.02 -16.20
N ASP A 124 10.36 -14.64 -16.09
CA ASP A 124 11.40 -14.98 -17.07
C ASP A 124 11.61 -16.49 -17.14
N TRP A 125 11.60 -17.16 -15.99
CA TRP A 125 11.60 -18.63 -15.94
C TRP A 125 10.37 -19.22 -16.64
N ALA A 126 9.16 -18.73 -16.36
CA ALA A 126 7.95 -19.23 -17.01
C ALA A 126 8.01 -19.08 -18.54
N ILE A 127 8.44 -17.92 -19.06
CA ILE A 127 8.56 -17.69 -20.52
C ILE A 127 9.57 -18.64 -21.17
N ASN A 128 10.69 -18.92 -20.51
CA ASN A 128 11.76 -19.76 -21.06
C ASN A 128 11.52 -21.27 -20.89
N ASN A 129 10.51 -21.65 -20.11
CA ASN A 129 10.23 -23.03 -19.73
C ASN A 129 8.77 -23.45 -19.94
N GLU A 130 7.95 -22.61 -20.59
CA GLU A 130 6.64 -23.00 -21.12
C GLU A 130 6.83 -23.88 -22.37
N PRO A 131 6.02 -24.96 -22.52
CA PRO A 131 6.13 -25.91 -23.64
C PRO A 131 5.71 -25.34 -24.99
#